data_AF-A0A2V6CYW8-F1
#
_entry.id   AF-A0A2V6CYW8-F1
#
_cell.length_a   1.000
_cell.length_b   1.000
_cell.length_c   1.000
_cell.angle_alpha   90.00
_cell.angle_beta   90.00
_cell.angle_gamma   90.00
#
_symmetry.space_group_name_H-M   'P 1'
#
loop_
_entity.id
_entity.type
_entity.pdbx_description
1 polymer ?
#
loop_
_entity_poly.entity_id
_entity_poly.type
_entity_poly.pdbx_seq_one_letter_code
_entity_poly.pdbx_strand_id
1 'polypeptide(L)'
;MIEAVGWDRAMNEGFRIHTTIDSDLQKAAEESLRSRLDQVEKHPNYRHQTYAEYTANFRKTRPGASPPPAPDYLQGAVIVLDNASGGILALVGGRDFEHNQYDRALQARRPAGTAMTPFVFAAAFDKGMFPGSVVEDSALDNRAVMIGGTTGILGEWGPETAENRYEGPITAREALSKSKNGATIRLGMNPRSRIRASATLRDSRAAGRSVHGDSRFGLLIMPASVAHSTSDISRAGLSK
;
A
#
# COMPACT_ATOMS: atom_id res chain seq x y z
N MET A 1 -4.20 6.01 -22.97
CA MET A 1 -4.62 6.70 -24.22
C MET A 1 -3.58 6.56 -25.31
N ILE A 2 -2.37 7.11 -25.17
CA ILE A 2 -1.29 6.98 -26.18
C ILE A 2 -1.04 5.51 -26.53
N GLU A 3 -0.98 4.63 -25.53
CA GLU A 3 -0.85 3.18 -25.72
C GLU A 3 -2.02 2.55 -26.52
N ALA A 4 -3.22 3.13 -26.47
CA ALA A 4 -4.42 2.60 -27.10
C ALA A 4 -4.68 3.15 -28.51
N VAL A 5 -4.36 4.43 -28.78
CA VAL A 5 -4.69 5.10 -30.04
C VAL A 5 -3.48 5.63 -30.82
N GLY A 6 -2.26 5.51 -30.26
CA GLY A 6 -1.05 6.09 -30.84
C GLY A 6 -0.89 7.58 -30.52
N TRP A 7 0.36 8.06 -30.57
CA TRP A 7 0.71 9.42 -30.14
C TRP A 7 0.08 10.50 -31.02
N ASP A 8 0.20 10.37 -32.34
CA ASP A 8 -0.31 11.37 -33.29
C ASP A 8 -1.82 11.56 -33.18
N ARG A 9 -2.57 10.47 -33.05
CA ARG A 9 -4.03 10.53 -32.90
C ARG A 9 -4.42 11.11 -31.54
N ALA A 10 -3.75 10.67 -30.47
CA ALA A 10 -4.03 11.14 -29.12
C ALA A 10 -3.86 12.67 -28.99
N MET A 11 -2.89 13.25 -29.69
CA MET A 11 -2.59 14.68 -29.59
C MET A 11 -3.37 15.54 -30.61
N ASN A 12 -3.67 15.02 -31.80
CA ASN A 12 -4.16 15.86 -32.91
C ASN A 12 -5.64 15.67 -33.28
N GLU A 13 -6.30 14.60 -32.84
CA GLU A 13 -7.68 14.29 -33.29
C GLU A 13 -8.79 14.83 -32.38
N GLY A 14 -8.45 15.63 -31.36
CA GLY A 14 -9.45 16.37 -30.56
C GLY A 14 -10.36 15.49 -29.69
N PHE A 15 -9.88 14.33 -29.24
CA PHE A 15 -10.65 13.44 -28.37
C PHE A 15 -11.13 14.12 -27.08
N ARG A 16 -12.36 13.81 -26.67
CA ARG A 16 -12.88 14.14 -25.34
C ARG A 16 -12.73 12.93 -24.44
N ILE A 17 -11.94 13.07 -23.38
CA ILE A 17 -11.69 12.00 -22.42
C ILE A 17 -12.59 12.23 -21.20
N HIS A 18 -13.52 11.31 -20.99
CA HIS A 18 -14.33 11.27 -19.77
C HIS A 18 -13.68 10.29 -18.80
N THR A 19 -13.27 10.79 -17.64
CA THR A 19 -12.64 9.98 -16.58
C THR A 19 -13.68 9.60 -15.53
N THR A 20 -13.34 8.63 -14.68
CA THR A 20 -14.12 8.26 -13.49
C THR A 20 -13.81 9.14 -12.28
N ILE A 21 -12.93 10.14 -12.43
CA ILE A 21 -12.49 10.99 -11.33
C ILE A 21 -13.66 11.84 -10.87
N ASP A 22 -13.98 11.72 -9.59
CA ASP A 22 -14.90 12.59 -8.89
C ASP A 22 -14.13 13.81 -8.39
N SER A 23 -14.54 15.01 -8.81
CA SER A 23 -13.80 16.24 -8.49
C SER A 23 -13.80 16.59 -7.02
N ASP A 24 -14.83 16.21 -6.27
CA ASP A 24 -14.95 16.54 -4.86
C ASP A 24 -14.12 15.55 -4.02
N LEU A 25 -14.15 14.26 -4.38
CA LEU A 25 -13.26 13.26 -3.78
C LEU A 25 -11.79 13.56 -4.09
N GLN A 26 -11.47 14.00 -5.30
CA GLN A 26 -10.11 14.39 -5.67
C GLN A 26 -9.59 15.52 -4.79
N LYS A 27 -10.36 16.61 -4.63
CA LYS A 27 -9.98 17.73 -3.75
C LYS A 27 -9.82 17.28 -2.30
N ALA A 28 -10.79 16.51 -1.79
CA ALA A 28 -10.74 15.99 -0.42
C ALA A 28 -9.50 15.10 -0.19
N ALA A 29 -9.12 14.27 -1.16
CA ALA A 29 -7.93 13.44 -1.09
C ALA A 29 -6.64 14.28 -1.05
N GLU A 30 -6.53 15.31 -1.90
CA GLU A 30 -5.38 16.22 -1.95
C GLU A 30 -5.23 17.00 -0.64
N GLU A 31 -6.32 17.59 -0.14
CA GLU A 31 -6.35 18.37 1.09
C GLU A 31 -6.02 17.52 2.31
N SER A 32 -6.64 16.34 2.42
CA SER A 32 -6.39 15.39 3.51
C SER A 32 -4.94 14.95 3.54
N LEU A 33 -4.38 14.58 2.37
CA LEU A 33 -2.98 14.19 2.25
C LEU A 33 -2.05 15.32 2.71
N ARG A 34 -2.21 16.53 2.18
CA ARG A 34 -1.38 17.69 2.53
C ARG A 34 -1.47 18.02 4.01
N SER A 35 -2.69 18.10 4.55
CA SER A 35 -2.94 18.39 5.97
C SER A 35 -2.24 17.40 6.90
N ARG A 36 -2.28 16.10 6.59
CA ARG A 36 -1.64 15.08 7.42
C ARG A 36 -0.12 15.11 7.31
N LEU A 37 0.43 15.33 6.12
CA LEU A 37 1.88 15.47 5.96
C LEU A 37 2.40 16.70 6.71
N ASP A 38 1.68 17.83 6.64
CA ASP A 38 2.02 19.05 7.40
C ASP A 38 2.01 18.81 8.92
N GLN A 39 1.06 18.02 9.42
CA GLN A 39 0.99 17.67 10.85
C GLN A 39 2.18 16.81 11.28
N VAL A 40 2.61 15.86 10.45
CA VAL A 40 3.77 15.01 10.75
C VAL A 40 5.06 15.83 10.77
N GLU A 41 5.24 16.77 9.83
CA GLU A 41 6.43 17.63 9.77
C GLU A 41 6.54 18.58 10.97
N LYS A 42 5.42 18.90 11.64
CA LYS A 42 5.41 19.72 12.86
C LYS A 42 5.82 18.95 14.12
N HIS A 43 6.02 17.63 14.02
CA HIS A 43 6.39 16.82 15.18
C HIS A 43 7.79 17.24 15.69
N PRO A 44 8.01 17.42 17.02
CA PRO A 44 9.29 17.93 17.55
C PRO A 44 10.52 17.10 17.17
N ASN A 45 10.33 15.81 16.90
CA ASN A 45 11.40 14.89 16.51
C ASN A 45 11.56 14.73 14.98
N TYR A 46 10.85 15.52 14.17
CA TYR A 46 11.01 15.50 12.72
C TYR A 46 12.32 16.21 12.35
N ARG A 47 13.25 15.49 11.70
CA ARG A 47 14.61 15.96 11.40
C ARG A 47 14.93 15.99 9.89
N HIS A 48 13.92 15.83 9.04
CA HIS A 48 14.08 15.81 7.60
C HIS A 48 13.68 17.17 7.01
N GLN A 49 14.02 17.41 5.74
CA GLN A 49 13.59 18.61 5.01
C GLN A 49 12.07 18.75 5.09
N THR A 50 11.57 19.96 5.34
CA THR A 50 10.11 20.21 5.32
C THR A 50 9.64 20.69 3.95
N TYR A 51 8.34 20.56 3.68
CA TYR A 51 7.75 21.13 2.47
C TYR A 51 7.96 22.64 2.38
N ALA A 52 7.83 23.36 3.51
CA ALA A 52 8.01 24.80 3.56
C ALA A 52 9.45 25.22 3.19
N GLU A 53 10.45 24.52 3.71
CA GLU A 53 11.86 24.75 3.40
C GLU A 53 12.16 24.53 1.92
N TYR A 54 11.69 23.41 1.35
CA TYR A 54 11.89 23.11 -0.06
C TYR A 54 11.21 24.15 -0.95
N THR A 55 9.94 24.48 -0.67
CA THR A 55 9.15 25.44 -1.46
C THR A 55 9.79 26.83 -1.47
N ALA A 56 10.32 27.27 -0.32
CA ALA A 56 11.00 28.55 -0.22
C ALA A 56 12.26 28.62 -1.11
N ASN A 57 12.95 27.49 -1.30
CA ASN A 57 14.10 27.38 -2.19
C ASN A 57 13.67 27.22 -3.66
N PHE A 58 12.66 26.39 -3.92
CA PHE A 58 12.11 26.16 -5.25
C PHE A 58 11.66 27.46 -5.92
N ARG A 59 10.93 28.32 -5.19
CA ARG A 59 10.47 29.63 -5.68
C ARG A 59 11.59 30.63 -5.95
N LYS A 60 12.78 30.45 -5.36
CA LYS A 60 13.95 31.31 -5.59
C LYS A 60 14.74 30.89 -6.83
N THR A 61 14.51 29.69 -7.36
CA THR A 61 15.20 29.20 -8.56
C THR A 61 14.79 30.03 -9.77
N ARG A 62 15.78 30.58 -10.49
CA ARG A 62 15.54 31.46 -11.65
C ARG A 62 14.99 30.67 -12.85
N PRO A 63 14.14 31.28 -13.69
CA PRO A 63 13.78 30.71 -14.99
C PRO A 63 15.05 30.42 -15.81
N GLY A 64 15.22 29.17 -16.26
CA GLY A 64 16.39 28.73 -17.04
C GLY A 64 17.55 28.13 -16.22
N ALA A 65 17.45 28.07 -14.89
CA ALA A 65 18.37 27.28 -14.08
C ALA A 65 18.08 25.77 -14.23
N SER A 66 19.06 24.93 -13.91
CA SER A 66 18.86 23.48 -13.84
C SER A 66 17.67 23.15 -12.91
N PRO A 67 16.84 22.13 -13.26
CA PRO A 67 15.72 21.74 -12.42
C PRO A 67 16.21 21.47 -10.99
N PRO A 68 15.49 21.95 -9.96
CA PRO A 68 15.84 21.65 -8.58
C PRO A 68 15.83 20.12 -8.36
N PRO A 69 16.66 19.61 -7.44
CA PRO A 69 16.68 18.19 -7.14
C PRO A 69 15.29 17.75 -6.63
N ALA A 70 15.00 16.47 -6.79
CA ALA A 70 13.76 15.90 -6.26
C ALA A 70 13.65 16.20 -4.75
N PRO A 71 12.44 16.53 -4.26
CA PRO A 71 12.24 16.87 -2.86
C PRO A 71 12.51 15.69 -1.93
N ASP A 72 13.18 15.96 -0.82
CA ASP A 72 13.45 14.99 0.26
C ASP A 72 12.45 15.12 1.43
N TYR A 73 11.55 16.11 1.36
CA TYR A 73 10.47 16.25 2.32
C TYR A 73 9.47 15.09 2.27
N LEU A 74 8.69 14.92 3.35
CA LEU A 74 7.76 13.80 3.47
C LEU A 74 6.72 13.76 2.35
N GLN A 75 6.59 12.60 1.72
CA GLN A 75 5.66 12.34 0.63
C GLN A 75 4.56 11.37 1.07
N GLY A 76 3.45 11.39 0.35
CA GLY A 76 2.44 10.35 0.42
C GLY A 76 1.68 10.25 -0.90
N ALA A 77 0.74 9.31 -0.96
CA ALA A 77 -0.09 9.07 -2.13
C ALA A 77 -1.47 8.59 -1.67
N VAL A 78 -2.49 8.86 -2.47
CA VAL A 78 -3.87 8.41 -2.23
C VAL A 78 -4.42 7.83 -3.52
N ILE A 79 -5.13 6.72 -3.42
CA ILE A 79 -5.97 6.20 -4.50
C ILE A 79 -7.32 5.81 -3.91
N VAL A 80 -8.40 6.19 -4.59
CA VAL A 80 -9.78 5.83 -4.22
C VAL A 80 -10.40 5.12 -5.41
N LEU A 81 -10.98 3.96 -5.15
CA LEU A 81 -11.61 3.11 -6.16
C LEU A 81 -13.10 2.95 -5.85
N ASP A 82 -13.92 2.89 -6.89
CA ASP A 82 -15.25 2.33 -6.80
C ASP A 82 -15.17 0.80 -6.81
N ASN A 83 -15.63 0.15 -5.74
CA ASN A 83 -15.54 -1.30 -5.60
C ASN A 83 -16.43 -2.05 -6.60
N ALA A 84 -17.50 -1.44 -7.12
CA ALA A 84 -18.40 -2.09 -8.06
C ALA A 84 -17.83 -2.09 -9.49
N SER A 85 -17.42 -0.93 -9.99
CA SER A 85 -16.90 -0.78 -11.36
C SER A 85 -15.40 -0.95 -11.50
N GLY A 86 -14.63 -0.79 -10.41
CA GLY A 86 -13.17 -0.66 -10.46
C GLY A 86 -12.69 0.70 -10.95
N GLY A 87 -13.59 1.67 -11.13
CA GLY A 87 -13.26 3.03 -11.55
C GLY A 87 -12.39 3.76 -10.52
N ILE A 88 -11.41 4.54 -10.98
CA ILE A 88 -10.58 5.38 -10.11
C ILE A 88 -11.34 6.68 -9.86
N LEU A 89 -11.78 6.88 -8.62
CA LEU A 89 -12.55 8.05 -8.20
C LEU A 89 -11.66 9.22 -7.79
N ALA A 90 -10.49 8.94 -7.20
CA ALA A 90 -9.48 9.94 -6.90
C ALA A 90 -8.08 9.33 -6.98
N LEU A 91 -7.10 10.11 -7.42
CA LEU A 91 -5.71 9.70 -7.57
C LEU A 91 -4.77 10.86 -7.24
N VAL A 92 -3.97 10.70 -6.19
CA VAL A 92 -2.97 11.67 -5.75
C VAL A 92 -1.62 10.97 -5.70
N GLY A 93 -0.75 11.26 -6.65
CA GLY A 93 0.56 10.60 -6.80
C GLY A 93 1.69 11.18 -5.93
N GLY A 94 1.46 12.31 -5.28
CA GLY A 94 2.48 13.01 -4.48
C GLY A 94 1.90 14.25 -3.82
N ARG A 95 2.69 14.90 -2.96
CA ARG A 95 2.25 16.09 -2.22
C ARG A 95 2.06 17.32 -3.11
N ASP A 96 2.94 17.47 -4.10
CA ASP A 96 2.97 18.62 -5.02
C ASP A 96 3.52 18.19 -6.38
N PHE A 97 2.73 18.39 -7.43
CA PHE A 97 3.06 17.98 -8.79
C PHE A 97 4.16 18.86 -9.41
N GLU A 98 4.23 20.14 -9.04
CA GLU A 98 5.25 21.05 -9.56
C GLU A 98 6.65 20.70 -9.04
N HIS A 99 6.73 20.21 -7.79
CA HIS A 99 7.98 19.77 -7.21
C HIS A 99 8.41 18.39 -7.72
N ASN A 100 7.46 17.49 -7.99
CA ASN A 100 7.76 16.13 -8.44
C ASN A 100 6.57 15.46 -9.13
N GLN A 101 6.71 15.16 -10.42
CA GLN A 101 5.69 14.50 -11.24
C GLN A 101 5.66 12.97 -11.11
N TYR A 102 6.52 12.38 -10.27
CA TYR A 102 6.52 10.93 -10.02
C TYR A 102 5.26 10.49 -9.27
N ASP A 103 4.47 9.61 -9.89
CA ASP A 103 3.20 9.13 -9.35
C ASP A 103 3.42 7.93 -8.43
N ARG A 104 3.43 8.18 -7.12
CA ARG A 104 3.63 7.14 -6.10
C ARG A 104 2.42 6.22 -5.96
N ALA A 105 1.22 6.65 -6.34
CA ALA A 105 0.03 5.80 -6.26
C ALA A 105 0.09 4.68 -7.31
N LEU A 106 0.59 4.99 -8.50
CA LEU A 106 0.67 4.05 -9.63
C LEU A 106 2.06 3.43 -9.86
N GLN A 107 3.16 4.07 -9.44
CA GLN A 107 4.52 3.69 -9.83
C GLN A 107 5.39 3.24 -8.65
N ALA A 108 5.12 3.70 -7.43
CA ALA A 108 5.97 3.36 -6.28
C ALA A 108 5.77 1.90 -5.87
N ARG A 109 6.88 1.24 -5.54
CA ARG A 109 6.89 -0.09 -4.95
C ARG A 109 7.33 0.02 -3.49
N ARG A 110 6.45 -0.35 -2.56
CA ARG A 110 6.70 -0.29 -1.11
C ARG A 110 6.33 -1.62 -0.46
N PRO A 111 7.03 -2.04 0.61
CA PRO A 111 6.58 -3.17 1.41
C PRO A 111 5.15 -2.89 1.91
N ALA A 112 4.23 -3.82 1.71
CA ALA A 112 2.84 -3.63 2.17
C ALA A 112 2.72 -3.61 3.70
N GLY A 113 3.63 -4.27 4.41
CA GLY A 113 3.57 -4.42 5.86
C GLY A 113 2.29 -5.14 6.31
N THR A 114 1.73 -4.73 7.44
CA THR A 114 0.49 -5.28 8.01
C THR A 114 -0.76 -5.02 7.16
N ALA A 115 -0.68 -4.14 6.15
CA ALA A 115 -1.77 -4.01 5.17
C ALA A 115 -2.02 -5.31 4.38
N MET A 116 -1.06 -6.26 4.39
CA MET A 116 -1.24 -7.58 3.78
C MET A 116 -2.07 -8.55 4.64
N THR A 117 -2.23 -8.29 5.94
CA THR A 117 -2.89 -9.19 6.89
C THR A 117 -4.28 -9.65 6.45
N PRO A 118 -5.20 -8.78 5.97
CA PRO A 118 -6.52 -9.21 5.51
C PRO A 118 -6.48 -10.30 4.44
N PHE A 119 -5.50 -10.27 3.53
CA PHE A 119 -5.36 -11.27 2.46
C PHE A 119 -4.90 -12.63 2.99
N VAL A 120 -4.06 -12.64 4.02
CA VAL A 120 -3.63 -13.87 4.70
C VAL A 120 -4.83 -14.55 5.34
N PHE A 121 -5.67 -13.78 6.04
CA PHE A 121 -6.88 -14.28 6.67
C PHE A 121 -7.94 -14.71 5.64
N ALA A 122 -8.13 -13.94 4.56
CA ALA A 122 -9.05 -14.31 3.48
C ALA A 122 -8.67 -15.67 2.87
N ALA A 123 -7.39 -15.92 2.61
CA ALA A 123 -6.91 -17.20 2.11
C ALA A 123 -7.09 -18.36 3.13
N ALA A 124 -6.98 -18.06 4.43
CA ALA A 124 -7.28 -19.05 5.47
C ALA A 124 -8.78 -19.36 5.53
N PHE A 125 -9.65 -18.36 5.39
CA PHE A 125 -11.10 -18.52 5.40
C PHE A 125 -11.61 -19.31 4.20
N ASP A 126 -11.04 -19.07 3.01
CA ASP A 126 -11.33 -19.84 1.80
C ASP A 126 -11.06 -21.35 1.95
N LYS A 127 -10.18 -21.70 2.90
CA LYS A 127 -9.78 -23.08 3.20
C LYS A 127 -10.55 -23.70 4.38
N GLY A 128 -11.69 -23.11 4.74
CA GLY A 128 -12.58 -23.65 5.76
C GLY A 128 -12.31 -23.15 7.18
N MET A 129 -11.38 -22.21 7.37
CA MET A 129 -11.31 -21.44 8.61
C MET A 129 -12.50 -20.46 8.67
N PHE A 130 -12.96 -20.11 9.87
CA PHE A 130 -14.01 -19.12 10.06
C PHE A 130 -13.57 -18.08 11.11
N PRO A 131 -14.24 -16.91 11.20
CA PRO A 131 -13.79 -15.84 12.10
C PRO A 131 -13.69 -16.23 13.59
N GLY A 132 -14.40 -17.28 14.02
CA GLY A 132 -14.35 -17.83 15.37
C GLY A 132 -13.32 -18.96 15.58
N SER A 133 -12.59 -19.36 14.54
CA SER A 133 -11.51 -20.33 14.68
C SER A 133 -10.42 -19.78 15.61
N VAL A 134 -9.91 -20.62 16.51
CA VAL A 134 -8.85 -20.24 17.44
C VAL A 134 -7.51 -20.21 16.69
N VAL A 135 -6.76 -19.14 16.88
CA VAL A 135 -5.42 -18.94 16.35
C VAL A 135 -4.48 -18.54 17.48
N GLU A 136 -3.22 -18.89 17.32
CA GLU A 136 -2.21 -18.71 18.36
C GLU A 136 -1.42 -17.42 18.13
N ASP A 137 -1.50 -16.49 19.08
CA ASP A 137 -0.69 -15.29 19.14
C ASP A 137 0.37 -15.41 20.25
N SER A 138 1.53 -15.94 19.88
CA SER A 138 2.70 -16.03 20.77
C SER A 138 3.98 -15.61 20.07
N ALA A 139 5.03 -15.40 20.87
CA ALA A 139 6.36 -15.07 20.37
C ALA A 139 6.79 -16.03 19.26
N LEU A 140 7.33 -15.47 18.18
CA LEU A 140 7.94 -16.24 17.10
C LEU A 140 9.46 -16.08 17.18
N ASP A 141 10.17 -17.20 17.12
CA ASP A 141 11.62 -17.18 16.97
C ASP A 141 11.94 -16.59 15.58
N ASN A 142 12.81 -15.57 15.56
CA ASN A 142 13.24 -14.91 14.35
C ASN A 142 13.98 -15.85 13.38
N ARG A 143 14.48 -17.00 13.87
CA ARG A 143 15.02 -18.07 13.02
C ARG A 143 13.96 -18.77 12.17
N ALA A 144 12.71 -18.79 12.61
CA ALA A 144 11.62 -19.44 11.87
C ALA A 144 11.13 -18.63 10.68
N VAL A 145 11.40 -17.32 10.67
CA VAL A 145 10.91 -16.34 9.69
C VAL A 145 12.01 -15.61 8.94
N MET A 146 13.22 -15.52 9.50
CA MET A 146 14.41 -14.85 8.97
C MET A 146 14.20 -13.38 8.59
N ILE A 147 13.51 -12.61 9.44
CA ILE A 147 13.15 -11.21 9.15
C ILE A 147 13.81 -10.29 10.18
N GLY A 148 14.78 -9.50 9.75
CA GLY A 148 15.50 -8.55 10.61
C GLY A 148 16.66 -9.15 11.43
N GLY A 149 17.00 -10.43 11.24
CA GLY A 149 18.17 -11.07 11.88
C GLY A 149 18.16 -12.60 11.79
N THR A 150 19.26 -13.23 12.22
CA THR A 150 19.42 -14.70 12.30
C THR A 150 19.14 -15.25 13.70
N THR A 151 18.82 -14.38 14.65
CA THR A 151 18.53 -14.67 16.07
C THR A 151 17.53 -13.66 16.63
N GLY A 152 16.85 -13.99 17.74
CA GLY A 152 15.94 -13.10 18.46
C GLY A 152 14.47 -13.52 18.41
N ILE A 153 13.60 -12.73 19.05
CA ILE A 153 12.14 -12.84 18.90
C ILE A 153 11.73 -11.81 17.84
N LEU A 154 10.84 -12.20 16.93
CA LEU A 154 10.26 -11.27 15.97
C LEU A 154 9.57 -10.09 16.68
N GLY A 155 9.96 -8.87 16.33
CA GLY A 155 9.21 -7.65 16.60
C GLY A 155 7.89 -7.63 15.81
N GLU A 156 6.87 -6.98 16.35
CA GLU A 156 5.61 -6.79 15.64
C GLU A 156 5.88 -5.79 14.48
N TRP A 157 5.54 -6.15 13.24
CA TRP A 157 5.59 -5.22 12.10
C TRP A 157 4.68 -4.01 12.39
N GLY A 158 5.28 -2.88 12.75
CA GLY A 158 4.62 -1.69 13.27
C GLY A 158 5.63 -0.85 14.08
N PRO A 159 5.25 0.29 14.68
CA PRO A 159 6.13 0.94 15.64
C PRO A 159 6.47 -0.07 16.73
N GLU A 160 7.73 -0.53 16.73
CA GLU A 160 8.26 -1.49 17.68
C GLU A 160 8.09 -0.91 19.08
N THR A 161 6.97 -1.22 19.73
CA THR A 161 6.86 -0.98 21.16
C THR A 161 7.78 -2.00 21.83
N ALA A 162 8.61 -1.56 22.78
CA ALA A 162 9.56 -2.43 23.48
C ALA A 162 8.91 -3.67 24.15
N GLU A 163 7.58 -3.67 24.30
CA GLU A 163 6.79 -4.71 24.93
C GLU A 163 5.73 -5.25 23.94
N ASN A 164 6.07 -6.24 23.12
CA ASN A 164 5.07 -7.00 22.37
C ASN A 164 4.15 -7.74 23.36
N ARG A 165 2.85 -7.44 23.33
CA ARG A 165 1.84 -8.11 24.17
C ARG A 165 1.25 -9.29 23.43
N TYR A 166 1.70 -10.49 23.77
CA TYR A 166 1.12 -11.73 23.25
C TYR A 166 -0.14 -12.11 24.03
N GLU A 167 -1.18 -12.53 23.32
CA GLU A 167 -2.49 -12.85 23.90
C GLU A 167 -2.79 -14.36 23.90
N GLY A 168 -1.89 -15.17 23.33
CA GLY A 168 -2.04 -16.62 23.24
C GLY A 168 -3.22 -17.00 22.34
N PRO A 169 -4.08 -17.96 22.73
CA PRO A 169 -5.18 -18.41 21.90
C PRO A 169 -6.31 -17.37 21.85
N ILE A 170 -6.49 -16.76 20.68
CA ILE A 170 -7.53 -15.76 20.39
C ILE A 170 -8.32 -16.17 19.14
N THR A 171 -9.44 -15.50 18.86
CA THR A 171 -10.21 -15.78 17.64
C THR A 171 -9.52 -15.20 16.41
N ALA A 172 -9.70 -15.82 15.24
CA ALA A 172 -9.19 -15.31 13.97
C ALA A 172 -9.69 -13.87 13.67
N ARG A 173 -10.93 -13.55 14.04
CA ARG A 173 -11.49 -12.18 13.98
C ARG A 173 -10.67 -11.20 14.81
N GLU A 174 -10.38 -11.57 16.05
CA GLU A 174 -9.64 -10.72 16.99
C GLU A 174 -8.19 -10.53 16.57
N ALA A 175 -7.53 -11.61 16.11
CA ALA A 175 -6.19 -11.56 15.55
C ALA A 175 -6.10 -10.62 14.34
N LEU A 176 -7.07 -10.68 13.42
CA LEU A 176 -7.15 -9.75 12.28
C LEU A 176 -7.43 -8.31 12.73
N SER A 177 -8.40 -8.12 13.63
CA SER A 177 -8.79 -6.80 14.12
C SER A 177 -7.67 -6.07 14.87
N LYS A 178 -6.86 -6.81 15.61
CA LYS A 178 -5.71 -6.28 16.35
C LYS A 178 -4.41 -6.35 15.55
N SER A 179 -4.47 -6.78 14.28
CA SER A 179 -3.31 -6.96 13.39
C SER A 179 -2.17 -7.78 14.02
N LYS A 180 -2.50 -8.84 14.75
CA LYS A 180 -1.54 -9.66 15.51
C LYS A 180 -0.60 -10.40 14.58
N ASN A 181 0.66 -10.00 14.53
CA ASN A 181 1.64 -10.59 13.62
C ASN A 181 1.96 -12.05 13.96
N GLY A 182 1.99 -12.40 15.25
CA GLY A 182 2.22 -13.77 15.70
C GLY A 182 1.21 -14.76 15.13
N ALA A 183 -0.07 -14.41 15.20
CA ALA A 183 -1.15 -15.20 14.61
C ALA A 183 -1.10 -15.19 13.07
N THR A 184 -0.89 -14.02 12.46
CA THR A 184 -0.87 -13.85 11.00
C THR A 184 0.20 -14.69 10.32
N ILE A 185 1.43 -14.68 10.85
CA ILE A 185 2.54 -15.45 10.27
C ILE A 185 2.30 -16.94 10.41
N ARG A 186 1.84 -17.42 11.58
CA ARG A 186 1.48 -18.84 11.78
C ARG A 186 0.40 -19.31 10.82
N LEU A 187 -0.59 -18.46 10.56
CA LEU A 187 -1.59 -18.73 9.53
C LEU A 187 -0.97 -18.83 8.14
N GLY A 188 -0.03 -17.97 7.78
CA GLY A 188 0.69 -18.07 6.51
C GLY A 188 1.54 -19.35 6.38
N MET A 189 2.13 -19.82 7.48
CA MET A 189 3.02 -20.99 7.53
C MET A 189 2.28 -22.33 7.58
N ASN A 190 1.03 -22.37 8.04
CA ASN A 190 0.32 -23.64 8.23
C ASN A 190 0.14 -24.37 6.87
N PRO A 191 0.51 -25.66 6.78
CA PRO A 191 0.46 -26.41 5.52
C PRO A 191 -0.96 -26.62 4.97
N ARG A 192 -1.99 -26.53 5.82
CA ARG A 192 -3.39 -26.54 5.36
C ARG A 192 -3.76 -25.20 4.74
N SER A 193 -3.33 -24.10 5.32
CA SER A 193 -3.55 -22.74 4.81
C SER A 193 -2.57 -22.33 3.71
N ARG A 194 -1.50 -23.11 3.43
CA ARG A 194 -0.48 -22.91 2.37
C ARG A 194 -0.96 -21.94 1.31
N ILE A 195 -0.69 -20.66 1.54
CA ILE A 195 -1.11 -19.62 0.62
C ILE A 195 -0.25 -19.86 -0.60
N ARG A 196 -0.82 -20.57 -1.55
CA ARG A 196 -0.22 -20.72 -2.86
C ARG A 196 -0.25 -19.29 -3.37
N ALA A 197 0.92 -18.64 -3.43
CA ALA A 197 1.08 -17.26 -3.92
C ALA A 197 0.43 -17.06 -5.31
N SER A 198 -0.06 -18.13 -5.94
CA SER A 198 -0.91 -18.13 -7.12
C SER A 198 -2.27 -17.44 -7.02
N ALA A 199 -2.84 -17.19 -5.83
CA ALA A 199 -4.14 -16.48 -5.76
C ALA A 199 -3.98 -14.97 -6.03
N THR A 200 -2.89 -14.36 -5.55
CA THR A 200 -2.54 -12.96 -5.83
C THR A 200 -1.83 -12.76 -7.18
N LEU A 201 -1.34 -13.86 -7.80
CA LEU A 201 -0.61 -13.83 -9.07
C LEU A 201 -1.46 -14.12 -10.32
N ARG A 202 -2.74 -14.47 -10.16
CA ARG A 202 -3.60 -14.73 -11.34
C ARG A 202 -4.01 -13.45 -12.07
N ASP A 203 -4.09 -12.31 -11.37
CA ASP A 203 -4.52 -11.05 -12.00
C ASP A 203 -3.36 -10.21 -12.59
N SER A 204 -2.12 -10.50 -12.21
CA SER A 204 -0.93 -9.81 -12.78
C SER A 204 -0.60 -10.26 -14.21
N ARG A 205 -1.14 -11.41 -14.66
CA ARG A 205 -1.01 -11.86 -16.06
C ARG A 205 -2.00 -11.16 -17.00
N ALA A 206 -3.14 -10.67 -16.49
CA ALA A 206 -4.09 -9.90 -17.29
C ALA A 206 -3.57 -8.48 -17.61
N ALA A 207 -2.61 -7.96 -16.83
CA ALA A 207 -2.00 -6.65 -16.99
C ALA A 207 -0.61 -6.64 -17.68
N GLY A 208 -0.15 -7.76 -18.24
CA GLY A 208 1.04 -7.81 -19.11
C GLY A 208 2.39 -7.44 -18.45
N ARG A 209 2.55 -7.54 -17.12
CA ARG A 209 3.79 -7.12 -16.43
C ARG A 209 4.51 -8.29 -15.75
N SER A 210 5.77 -8.46 -16.12
CA SER A 210 6.68 -9.46 -15.53
C SER A 210 7.00 -9.13 -14.07
N VAL A 211 6.74 -10.08 -13.16
CA VAL A 211 7.19 -10.03 -11.76
C VAL A 211 8.48 -10.84 -11.67
N HIS A 212 9.61 -10.19 -11.42
CA HIS A 212 10.83 -10.87 -11.00
C HIS A 212 10.66 -11.25 -9.52
N GLY A 213 10.54 -12.54 -9.24
CA GLY A 213 10.63 -13.08 -7.89
C GLY A 213 12.09 -13.22 -7.50
N ASP A 214 12.58 -12.34 -6.63
CA ASP A 214 13.80 -12.58 -5.87
C ASP A 214 13.40 -13.09 -4.48
N SER A 215 14.03 -14.16 -4.02
CA SER A 215 13.67 -15.00 -2.86
C SER A 215 13.85 -14.32 -1.50
N ARG A 216 13.74 -13.00 -1.43
CA ARG A 216 13.80 -12.20 -0.21
C ARG A 216 12.39 -11.76 0.12
N PHE A 217 11.82 -12.33 1.19
CA PHE A 217 10.45 -12.10 1.67
C PHE A 217 10.21 -10.63 2.04
N GLY A 218 9.93 -9.82 1.03
CA GLY A 218 9.38 -8.48 1.14
C GLY A 218 8.54 -8.27 -0.11
N LEU A 219 7.25 -8.59 -0.04
CA LEU A 219 6.34 -8.33 -1.15
C LEU A 219 6.20 -6.81 -1.29
N LEU A 220 6.93 -6.25 -2.26
CA LEU A 220 6.79 -4.87 -2.66
C LEU A 220 5.53 -4.75 -3.51
N ILE A 221 4.55 -4.00 -3.02
CA ILE A 221 3.27 -3.79 -3.70
C ILE A 221 3.14 -2.31 -4.06
N MET A 222 2.48 -2.05 -5.18
CA MET A 222 2.08 -0.71 -5.59
C MET A 222 0.78 -0.34 -4.87
N PRO A 223 0.58 0.90 -4.39
CA PRO A 223 -0.66 1.27 -3.71
C PRO A 223 -1.92 0.94 -4.51
N ALA A 224 -1.89 1.14 -5.83
CA ALA A 224 -2.98 0.76 -6.71
C ALA A 224 -3.31 -0.75 -6.68
N SER A 225 -2.30 -1.62 -6.63
CA SER A 225 -2.51 -3.07 -6.53
C SER A 225 -3.11 -3.48 -5.19
N VAL A 226 -2.76 -2.78 -4.09
CA VAL A 226 -3.40 -3.00 -2.78
C VAL A 226 -4.87 -2.60 -2.83
N ALA A 227 -5.17 -1.42 -3.38
CA ALA A 227 -6.54 -0.92 -3.49
C ALA A 227 -7.44 -1.85 -4.31
N HIS A 228 -6.94 -2.33 -5.46
CA HIS A 228 -7.66 -3.31 -6.29
C HIS A 228 -7.94 -4.60 -5.51
N SER A 229 -6.93 -5.16 -4.85
CA SER A 229 -7.08 -6.39 -4.07
C SER A 229 -8.06 -6.21 -2.89
N THR A 230 -8.07 -5.06 -2.21
CA THR A 230 -9.05 -4.77 -1.15
C THR A 230 -10.47 -4.65 -1.70
N SER A 231 -10.62 -4.10 -2.91
CA SER A 231 -11.93 -3.99 -3.57
C SER A 231 -12.53 -5.38 -3.86
N ASP A 232 -11.72 -6.35 -4.28
CA ASP A 232 -12.17 -7.73 -4.52
C ASP A 232 -12.71 -8.40 -3.25
N ILE A 233 -12.03 -8.21 -2.10
CA ILE A 233 -12.50 -8.72 -0.80
C ILE A 233 -13.86 -8.11 -0.46
N SER A 234 -14.00 -6.79 -0.65
CA SER A 234 -15.27 -6.09 -0.36
C SER A 234 -16.40 -6.57 -1.26
N ARG A 235 -16.13 -6.82 -2.55
CA ARG A 235 -17.12 -7.32 -3.52
C ARG A 235 -17.56 -8.74 -3.20
N ALA A 236 -16.63 -9.62 -2.84
CA ALA A 236 -16.95 -10.99 -2.42
C ALA A 236 -17.85 -11.03 -1.17
N GLY A 237 -17.71 -10.04 -0.28
CA GLY A 237 -18.57 -9.88 0.91
C GLY A 237 -20.00 -9.41 0.63
N LEU A 238 -20.26 -8.80 -0.53
CA LEU A 238 -21.58 -8.30 -0.95
C LEU A 238 -22.41 -9.35 -1.72
N SER A 239 -21.84 -10.52 -2.03
CA SER A 239 -22.49 -11.59 -2.81
C SER A 239 -23.28 -12.60 -1.96
N LYS A 240 -23.81 -12.21 -0.79
CA LYS A 240 -24.66 -13.07 0.06
C LYS A 240 -25.97 -12.41 0.43
#